data_AF-A0A9D8DF91-F1
#
_entry.id   AF-A0A9D8DF91-F1
#
_cell.length_a   1.000
_cell.length_b   1.000
_cell.length_c   1.000
_cell.angle_alpha   90.00
_cell.angle_beta   90.00
_cell.angle_gamma   90.00
#
_symmetry.space_group_name_H-M   'P 1'
#
loop_
_entity.id
_entity.type
_entity.pdbx_description
1 polymer ?
#
loop_
_entity_poly.entity_id
_entity_poly.type
_entity_poly.pdbx_seq_one_letter_code
_entity_poly.pdbx_strand_id
1 'polypeptide(L)'
;MPLAIATIEARLVEDGLRAQGVEPVVIEWTPPARGDLADVALLTRAYADSAVEAGNREALTLLDAARPHLVGAGIAADLVPGMDGRTILHCGPPCDWDHLGPAMRGQLARAAMLEGWAPDQGEAAALIAQGA
;
A
#
# COMPACT_ATOMS: atom_id res chain seq x y z
N MET A 1 7.99 23.67 0.63
CA MET A 1 8.00 23.69 -0.85
C MET A 1 6.57 23.42 -1.32
N PRO A 2 6.06 24.08 -2.38
CA PRO A 2 4.77 23.70 -2.94
C PRO A 2 4.85 22.25 -3.47
N LEU A 3 3.75 21.50 -3.34
CA LEU A 3 3.62 20.15 -3.85
C LEU A 3 3.69 20.17 -5.38
N ALA A 4 4.64 19.44 -5.98
CA ALA A 4 4.73 19.23 -7.42
C ALA A 4 4.35 17.78 -7.73
N ILE A 5 3.35 17.57 -8.58
CA ILE A 5 2.88 16.23 -8.97
C ILE A 5 3.37 15.94 -10.38
N ALA A 6 4.20 14.92 -10.54
CA ALA A 6 4.62 14.41 -11.83
C ALA A 6 3.73 13.27 -12.30
N THR A 7 3.40 13.24 -13.58
CA THR A 7 2.60 12.18 -14.22
C THR A 7 3.38 11.57 -15.38
N ILE A 8 3.14 10.29 -15.66
CA ILE A 8 3.78 9.56 -16.76
C ILE A 8 2.72 9.27 -17.83
N GLU A 9 2.44 10.28 -18.66
CA GLU A 9 1.48 10.25 -19.78
C GLU A 9 0.11 9.63 -19.49
N ALA A 10 -0.36 9.75 -18.25
CA ALA A 10 -1.63 9.22 -17.80
C ALA A 10 -2.71 10.29 -17.93
N ARG A 11 -3.18 10.53 -19.16
CA ARG A 11 -4.13 11.63 -19.49
C ARG A 11 -5.32 11.76 -18.52
N LEU A 12 -5.90 10.62 -18.12
CA LEU A 12 -7.03 10.61 -17.18
C LEU A 12 -6.66 11.25 -15.82
N VAL A 13 -5.45 10.99 -15.34
CA VAL A 13 -4.92 11.52 -14.08
C VAL A 13 -4.57 12.99 -14.23
N GLU A 14 -3.92 13.37 -15.34
CA GLU A 14 -3.55 14.75 -15.64
C GLU A 14 -4.78 15.67 -15.69
N ASP A 15 -5.82 15.26 -16.41
CA ASP A 15 -7.06 16.03 -16.53
C ASP A 15 -7.77 16.16 -15.17
N GLY A 16 -7.74 15.09 -14.37
CA GLY A 16 -8.26 15.11 -12.99
C GLY A 16 -7.49 16.07 -12.08
N LEU A 17 -6.16 16.17 -12.22
CA LEU A 17 -5.34 17.12 -11.46
C LEU A 17 -5.63 18.56 -11.88
N ARG A 18 -5.70 18.84 -13.18
CA ARG A 18 -6.04 20.17 -13.71
C ARG A 18 -7.42 20.63 -13.26
N ALA A 19 -8.41 19.73 -13.26
CA ALA A 19 -9.75 20.02 -12.73
C ALA A 19 -9.77 20.39 -11.24
N GLN A 20 -8.76 19.95 -10.48
CA GLN A 20 -8.55 20.28 -9.07
C GLN A 20 -7.64 21.50 -8.86
N GLY A 21 -7.26 22.21 -9.94
CA GLY A 21 -6.40 23.39 -9.88
C GLY A 21 -4.91 23.07 -9.67
N VAL A 22 -4.50 21.82 -9.89
CA VAL A 22 -3.10 21.39 -9.83
C VAL A 22 -2.57 21.25 -11.25
N GLU A 23 -1.47 21.95 -11.57
CA GLU A 23 -0.77 21.75 -12.85
C GLU A 23 0.28 20.63 -12.70
N PRO A 24 0.10 19.46 -13.33
CA PRO A 24 1.06 18.38 -13.24
C PRO A 24 2.28 18.62 -14.14
N VAL A 25 3.45 18.15 -13.70
CA VAL A 25 4.60 17.97 -14.58
C VAL A 25 4.37 16.70 -15.40
N VAL A 26 4.07 16.86 -16.68
CA VAL A 26 3.90 15.71 -17.58
C VAL A 26 5.27 15.22 -18.03
N ILE A 27 5.62 14.02 -17.63
CA ILE A 27 6.84 13.34 -18.05
C ILE A 27 6.49 12.49 -19.27
N GLU A 28 7.07 12.85 -20.39
CA GLU A 28 7.08 12.04 -21.61
C GLU A 28 8.01 10.84 -21.34
N TRP A 29 7.43 9.72 -20.88
CA TRP A 29 8.18 8.48 -20.66
C TRP A 29 7.97 7.57 -21.85
N THR A 30 9.07 6.95 -22.28
CA THR A 30 9.01 5.85 -23.24
C THR A 30 9.74 4.64 -22.65
N PRO A 31 9.35 3.41 -23.04
CA PRO A 31 10.11 2.23 -22.66
C PRO A 31 11.59 2.40 -23.00
N PRO A 32 12.51 1.80 -22.23
CA PRO A 32 13.93 1.84 -22.56
C PRO A 32 14.18 1.47 -24.02
N ALA A 33 15.02 2.26 -24.69
CA ALA A 33 15.28 2.15 -26.12
C ALA A 33 14.03 2.18 -27.03
N ARG A 34 12.95 2.86 -26.60
CA ARG A 34 11.67 2.96 -27.32
C ARG A 34 11.03 1.60 -27.64
N GLY A 35 11.39 0.57 -26.89
CA GLY A 35 10.94 -0.80 -27.14
C GLY A 35 11.68 -1.51 -28.28
N ASP A 36 12.78 -0.94 -28.80
CA ASP A 36 13.66 -1.67 -29.71
C ASP A 36 14.24 -2.90 -29.00
N LEU A 37 13.93 -4.09 -29.51
CA LEU A 37 14.26 -5.34 -28.84
C LEU A 37 15.77 -5.58 -28.74
N ALA A 38 16.55 -5.06 -29.69
CA ALA A 38 18.00 -5.24 -29.71
C ALA A 38 18.65 -4.39 -28.60
N ASP A 39 18.22 -3.15 -28.47
CA ASP A 39 18.71 -2.24 -27.44
C ASP A 39 18.15 -2.58 -26.04
N VAL A 40 16.90 -3.03 -25.95
CA VAL A 40 16.34 -3.58 -24.70
C VAL A 40 17.18 -4.78 -24.25
N ALA A 41 17.50 -5.72 -25.15
CA ALA A 41 18.36 -6.85 -24.82
C ALA A 41 19.78 -6.42 -24.40
N LEU A 42 20.32 -5.35 -25.00
CA LEU A 42 21.58 -4.76 -24.56
C LEU A 42 21.48 -4.19 -23.14
N LEU A 43 20.44 -3.41 -22.85
CA LEU A 43 20.19 -2.84 -21.52
C LEU A 43 19.97 -3.94 -20.49
N THR A 44 19.18 -4.97 -20.80
CA THR A 44 19.00 -6.14 -19.93
C THR A 44 20.33 -6.77 -19.58
N ARG A 45 21.25 -6.95 -20.55
CA ARG A 45 22.60 -7.48 -20.26
C ARG A 45 23.48 -6.51 -19.48
N ALA A 46 23.42 -5.21 -19.81
CA ALA A 46 24.24 -4.19 -19.16
C ALA A 46 23.86 -3.96 -17.69
N TYR A 47 22.58 -4.12 -17.36
CA TYR A 47 22.04 -4.00 -16.00
C TYR A 47 21.75 -5.37 -15.34
N ALA A 48 22.10 -6.48 -15.99
CA ALA A 48 21.92 -7.81 -15.41
C ALA A 48 22.83 -7.98 -14.20
N ASP A 49 22.23 -8.08 -13.02
CA ASP A 49 22.93 -8.48 -11.80
C ASP A 49 22.54 -9.91 -11.45
N SER A 50 23.52 -10.81 -11.47
CA SER A 50 23.33 -12.22 -11.12
C SER A 50 22.76 -12.41 -9.70
N ALA A 51 23.01 -11.49 -8.77
CA ALA A 51 22.44 -11.53 -7.43
C ALA A 51 20.95 -11.22 -7.44
N VAL A 52 20.52 -10.24 -8.25
CA VAL A 52 19.09 -9.91 -8.45
C VAL A 52 18.36 -11.07 -9.11
N GLU A 53 18.95 -11.66 -10.15
CA GLU A 53 18.37 -12.81 -10.85
C GLU A 53 18.25 -14.04 -9.95
N ALA A 54 19.26 -14.31 -9.11
CA ALA A 54 19.21 -15.38 -8.14
C ALA A 54 18.10 -15.14 -7.10
N GLY A 55 18.01 -13.92 -6.55
CA GLY A 55 16.99 -13.55 -5.57
C GLY A 55 15.57 -13.63 -6.15
N ASN A 56 15.36 -13.12 -7.36
CA ASN A 56 14.07 -13.21 -8.05
C ASN A 56 13.64 -14.67 -8.27
N ARG A 57 14.58 -15.52 -8.69
CA ARG A 57 14.30 -16.94 -8.91
C ARG A 57 13.94 -17.67 -7.62
N GLU A 58 14.63 -17.37 -6.54
CA GLU A 58 14.31 -17.92 -5.22
C GLU A 58 12.92 -17.48 -4.76
N ALA A 59 12.62 -16.18 -4.84
CA ALA A 59 11.32 -15.63 -4.47
C ALA A 59 10.16 -16.28 -5.26
N LEU A 60 10.31 -16.40 -6.59
CA LEU A 60 9.32 -17.06 -7.44
C LEU A 60 9.17 -18.55 -7.11
N THR A 61 10.28 -19.24 -6.84
CA THR A 61 10.24 -20.65 -6.44
C THR A 61 9.47 -20.84 -5.13
N LEU A 62 9.67 -19.95 -4.15
CA LEU A 62 8.93 -20.00 -2.88
C LEU A 62 7.44 -19.73 -3.07
N LEU A 63 7.08 -18.74 -3.89
CA LEU A 63 5.68 -18.43 -4.23
C LEU A 63 5.00 -19.60 -4.96
N ASP A 64 5.66 -20.16 -5.97
CA ASP A 64 5.12 -21.27 -6.78
C ASP A 64 5.03 -22.59 -6.00
N ALA A 65 5.91 -22.80 -5.03
CA ALA A 65 5.89 -23.98 -4.16
C ALA A 65 4.91 -23.86 -2.99
N ALA A 66 4.48 -22.65 -2.63
CA ALA A 66 3.57 -22.43 -1.51
C ALA A 66 2.23 -23.16 -1.73
N ARG A 67 1.81 -23.96 -0.73
CA ARG A 67 0.51 -24.64 -0.69
C ARG A 67 -0.19 -24.27 0.61
N PRO A 68 -0.77 -23.06 0.71
CA PRO A 68 -1.49 -22.66 1.92
C PRO A 68 -2.75 -23.50 2.09
N HIS A 69 -2.96 -24.04 3.29
CA HIS A 69 -4.15 -24.81 3.65
C HIS A 69 -4.77 -24.19 4.92
N LEU A 70 -6.11 -24.20 5.00
CA LEU A 70 -6.81 -23.78 6.21
C LEU A 70 -6.56 -24.80 7.33
N VAL A 71 -5.86 -24.39 8.38
CA VAL A 71 -5.56 -25.24 9.54
C VAL A 71 -6.44 -24.93 10.76
N GLY A 72 -7.16 -23.81 10.76
CA GLY A 72 -8.03 -23.40 11.85
C GLY A 72 -8.54 -21.97 11.72
N ALA A 73 -9.37 -21.56 12.66
CA ALA A 73 -9.87 -20.20 12.83
C ALA A 73 -10.10 -19.92 14.33
N GLY A 74 -9.94 -18.67 14.75
CA GLY A 74 -10.07 -18.26 16.15
C GLY A 74 -10.04 -16.74 16.30
N ILE A 75 -10.00 -16.27 17.55
CA ILE A 75 -9.94 -14.84 17.86
C ILE A 75 -8.54 -14.32 17.55
N ALA A 76 -8.46 -13.14 16.92
CA ALA A 76 -7.18 -12.56 16.49
C ALA A 76 -6.21 -12.36 17.67
N ALA A 77 -6.71 -11.94 18.84
CA ALA A 77 -5.92 -11.77 20.06
C ALA A 77 -5.21 -13.07 20.53
N ASP A 78 -5.75 -14.25 20.19
CA ASP A 78 -5.17 -15.54 20.57
C ASP A 78 -4.16 -16.06 19.52
N LEU A 79 -4.29 -15.61 18.27
CA LEU A 79 -3.59 -16.21 17.12
C LEU A 79 -2.56 -15.28 16.46
N VAL A 80 -2.68 -13.96 16.59
CA VAL A 80 -1.80 -12.98 15.96
C VAL A 80 -0.68 -12.58 16.93
N PRO A 81 0.59 -12.89 16.65
CA PRO A 81 1.69 -12.53 17.53
C PRO A 81 1.80 -11.02 17.73
N GLY A 82 1.95 -10.58 18.98
CA GLY A 82 2.13 -9.18 19.33
C GLY A 82 0.86 -8.33 19.30
N MET A 83 -0.31 -8.93 19.07
CA MET A 83 -1.60 -8.25 19.23
C MET A 83 -1.92 -8.14 20.72
N ASP A 84 -2.12 -6.91 21.20
CA ASP A 84 -2.54 -6.64 22.59
C ASP A 84 -4.05 -6.39 22.71
N GLY A 85 -4.52 -6.14 23.95
CA GLY A 85 -5.94 -5.93 24.24
C GLY A 85 -6.57 -4.66 23.66
N ARG A 86 -5.80 -3.76 23.03
CA ARG A 86 -6.29 -2.54 22.38
C ARG A 86 -5.71 -2.34 20.97
N THR A 87 -5.37 -3.44 20.28
CA THR A 87 -4.84 -3.38 18.91
C THR A 87 -5.95 -3.52 17.86
N ILE A 88 -6.01 -2.59 16.89
CA ILE A 88 -6.78 -2.76 15.64
C ILE A 88 -5.82 -2.68 14.46
N LEU A 89 -5.89 -3.66 13.55
CA LEU A 89 -5.09 -3.70 12.32
C LEU A 89 -5.86 -3.07 11.15
N HIS A 90 -5.17 -2.35 10.28
CA HIS A 90 -5.73 -1.81 9.04
C HIS A 90 -4.93 -2.25 7.80
N CYS A 91 -5.49 -2.09 6.61
CA CYS A 91 -4.79 -2.42 5.37
C CYS A 91 -3.85 -1.29 4.91
N GLY A 92 -2.83 -1.66 4.14
CA GLY A 92 -1.86 -0.72 3.58
C GLY A 92 -0.60 -0.55 4.44
N PRO A 93 0.29 0.38 4.06
CA PRO A 93 1.48 0.70 4.84
C PRO A 93 1.11 1.36 6.17
N PRO A 94 2.04 1.42 7.15
CA PRO A 94 1.85 2.17 8.39
C PRO A 94 1.37 3.61 8.10
N CYS A 95 0.30 4.02 8.78
CA CYS A 95 -0.36 5.28 8.50
C CYS A 95 -0.99 5.84 9.78
N ASP A 96 -0.58 7.05 10.17
CA ASP A 96 -1.16 7.71 11.33
C ASP A 96 -2.61 8.13 11.05
N TRP A 97 -3.41 8.28 12.11
CA TRP A 97 -4.83 8.63 12.04
C TRP A 97 -5.13 9.80 11.09
N ASP A 98 -4.31 10.86 11.15
CA ASP A 98 -4.48 12.09 10.36
C ASP A 98 -4.26 11.90 8.85
N HIS A 99 -3.60 10.82 8.46
CA HIS A 99 -3.35 10.45 7.06
C HIS A 99 -4.36 9.42 6.54
N LEU A 100 -5.18 8.84 7.42
CA LEU A 100 -6.23 7.92 7.01
C LEU A 100 -7.37 8.66 6.30
N GLY A 101 -7.81 8.10 5.17
CA GLY A 101 -9.01 8.56 4.48
C GLY A 101 -10.29 8.34 5.32
N PRO A 102 -11.37 9.07 5.03
CA PRO A 102 -12.59 9.07 5.84
C PRO A 102 -13.24 7.68 5.95
N ALA A 103 -13.16 6.87 4.89
CA ALA A 103 -13.68 5.50 4.90
C ALA A 103 -12.94 4.60 5.90
N MET A 104 -11.61 4.71 5.98
CA MET A 104 -10.80 3.90 6.91
C MET A 104 -11.05 4.34 8.35
N ARG A 105 -11.08 5.65 8.62
CA ARG A 105 -11.41 6.20 9.95
C ARG A 105 -12.75 5.69 10.47
N GLY A 106 -13.78 5.68 9.61
CA GLY A 106 -15.10 5.15 9.97
C GLY A 106 -15.09 3.66 10.28
N GLN A 107 -14.28 2.85 9.57
CA GLN A 107 -14.14 1.41 9.84
C GLN A 107 -13.44 1.15 11.17
N LEU A 108 -12.35 1.87 11.45
CA LEU A 108 -11.63 1.74 12.72
C LEU A 108 -12.49 2.17 13.92
N ALA A 109 -13.23 3.26 13.79
CA ALA A 109 -14.16 3.70 14.83
C ALA A 109 -15.23 2.64 15.13
N ARG A 110 -15.77 1.98 14.10
CA ARG A 110 -16.74 0.88 14.27
C ARG A 110 -16.12 -0.38 14.85
N ALA A 111 -14.88 -0.70 14.52
CA ALA A 111 -14.15 -1.80 15.14
C ALA A 111 -13.95 -1.54 16.64
N ALA A 112 -13.54 -0.33 17.03
CA ALA A 112 -13.42 0.03 18.45
C ALA A 112 -14.76 -0.05 19.20
N MET A 113 -15.88 0.30 18.55
CA MET A 113 -17.22 0.08 19.12
C MET A 113 -17.57 -1.40 19.28
N LEU A 114 -17.22 -2.24 18.29
CA LEU A 114 -17.45 -3.69 18.34
C LEU A 114 -16.70 -4.33 19.52
N GLU A 115 -15.48 -3.88 19.78
CA GLU A 115 -14.67 -4.29 20.92
C GLU A 115 -15.13 -3.66 22.26
N GLY A 116 -16.16 -2.81 22.22
CA GLY A 116 -16.73 -2.17 23.40
C GLY A 116 -15.88 -1.06 24.01
N TRP A 117 -14.93 -0.48 23.26
CA TRP A 117 -14.02 0.56 23.77
C TRP A 117 -14.66 1.94 23.82
N ALA A 118 -15.70 2.16 23.02
CA ALA A 118 -16.44 3.41 22.96
C ALA A 118 -17.91 3.15 22.58
N PRO A 119 -18.85 3.99 23.07
CA PRO A 119 -20.28 3.82 22.83
C PRO A 119 -20.73 4.28 21.43
N ASP A 120 -19.97 5.16 20.78
CA ASP A 120 -20.28 5.70 19.46
C ASP A 120 -19.02 5.99 18.63
N GLN A 121 -19.23 6.30 17.34
CA GLN A 121 -18.14 6.54 16.38
C GLN A 121 -17.32 7.80 16.70
N GLY A 122 -17.93 8.82 17.34
CA GLY A 122 -17.24 10.05 17.70
C GLY A 122 -16.27 9.83 18.86
N GLU A 123 -16.74 9.19 19.93
CA GLU A 123 -15.89 8.78 21.05
C GLU A 123 -14.82 7.78 20.61
N ALA A 124 -15.16 6.83 19.74
CA ALA A 124 -14.20 5.88 19.17
C ALA A 124 -13.11 6.56 18.35
N ALA A 125 -13.49 7.49 17.48
CA ALA A 125 -12.53 8.27 16.68
C ALA A 125 -11.60 9.11 17.57
N ALA A 126 -12.14 9.73 18.63
CA ALA A 126 -11.36 10.50 19.58
C ALA A 126 -10.37 9.63 20.36
N LEU A 127 -10.81 8.42 20.77
CA LEU A 127 -9.97 7.43 21.44
C LEU A 127 -8.79 7.01 20.54
N ILE A 128 -9.06 6.63 19.30
CA ILE A 128 -8.03 6.18 18.35
C ILE A 128 -7.06 7.33 18.03
N ALA A 129 -7.56 8.54 17.82
CA ALA A 129 -6.75 9.72 17.54
C ALA A 129 -5.77 10.08 18.69
N GLN A 130 -6.08 9.68 19.93
CA GLN A 130 -5.22 9.91 21.10
C GLN A 130 -4.09 8.88 21.24
N GLY A 131 -4.06 7.83 20.39
CA GLY A 131 -3.03 6.79 20.42
C GLY A 131 -3.07 5.91 21.67
N ALA A 132 -4.26 5.74 22.26
CA ALA A 132 -4.51 4.93 23.46
C ALA A 132 -4.68 3.44 23.17
#